data_AF-A0A5B1M1Q6-F1
#
_entry.id   AF-A0A5B1M1Q6-F1
#
_cell.length_a   1.000
_cell.length_b   1.000
_cell.length_c   1.000
_cell.angle_alpha   90.00
_cell.angle_beta   90.00
_cell.angle_gamma   90.00
#
_symmetry.space_group_name_H-M   'P 1'
#
loop_
_entity.id
_entity.type
_entity.pdbx_description
1 polymer ?
#
loop_
_entity_poly.entity_id
_entity_poly.type
_entity_poly.pdbx_seq_one_letter_code
_entity_poly.pdbx_strand_id
1 'polypeptide(L)'
;MNTSSKLFRASAAALAAGGLCWVLKFVVIAATDGAVSGLPETLTAILYITAVTLMALGMAGLGVALLSRRHVLVRVLGAVGGIVAWVLSYAVIAAVVNALATDSGPSWLREELEIVVTGAVLMTVGLLLARRASDRPRTGVAPMQG
;
A
#
# COMPACT_ATOMS: atom_id res chain seq x y z
N MET A 1 23.58 -6.05 -1.03
CA MET A 1 22.26 -5.62 -1.56
C MET A 1 22.48 -4.38 -2.41
N ASN A 2 22.14 -4.40 -3.69
CA ASN A 2 22.25 -3.21 -4.53
C ASN A 2 21.21 -2.14 -4.08
N THR A 3 21.43 -0.87 -4.40
CA THR A 3 20.56 0.24 -3.99
C THR A 3 19.10 0.08 -4.44
N SER A 4 18.88 -0.50 -5.63
CA SER A 4 17.53 -0.80 -6.15
C SER A 4 16.78 -1.85 -5.33
N SER A 5 17.46 -2.90 -4.86
CA SER A 5 16.87 -3.92 -3.99
C SER A 5 16.49 -3.38 -2.61
N LYS A 6 17.28 -2.43 -2.07
CA LYS A 6 16.95 -1.72 -0.82
C LYS A 6 15.73 -0.85 -1.01
N LEU A 7 15.69 -0.06 -2.09
CA LEU A 7 14.56 0.79 -2.43
C LEU A 7 13.28 -0.03 -2.61
N PHE A 8 13.32 -1.10 -3.42
CA PHE A 8 12.17 -1.97 -3.65
C PHE A 8 11.57 -2.49 -2.34
N ARG A 9 12.43 -2.99 -1.43
CA ARG A 9 11.98 -3.52 -0.14
C ARG A 9 11.42 -2.43 0.77
N ALA A 10 12.05 -1.26 0.83
CA ALA A 10 11.56 -0.12 1.61
C ALA A 10 10.21 0.37 1.09
N SER A 11 10.05 0.46 -0.23
CA SER A 11 8.80 0.83 -0.89
C SER A 11 7.68 -0.19 -0.66
N ALA A 12 7.99 -1.49 -0.72
CA ALA A 12 7.04 -2.55 -0.39
C ALA A 12 6.62 -2.50 1.09
N ALA A 13 7.56 -2.22 2.00
CA ALA A 13 7.26 -2.06 3.43
C ALA A 13 6.42 -0.81 3.71
N ALA A 14 6.71 0.31 3.04
CA ALA A 14 5.90 1.53 3.12
C ALA A 14 4.47 1.27 2.63
N LEU A 15 4.31 0.59 1.50
CA LEU A 15 3.00 0.19 0.99
C LEU A 15 2.24 -0.67 2.02
N ALA A 16 2.93 -1.65 2.62
CA ALA A 16 2.35 -2.52 3.63
C ALA A 16 1.89 -1.74 4.88
N ALA A 17 2.74 -0.85 5.38
CA ALA A 17 2.45 0.00 6.53
C ALA A 17 1.30 0.98 6.24
N GLY A 18 1.25 1.55 5.04
CA GLY A 18 0.12 2.38 4.62
C GLY A 18 -1.21 1.61 4.61
N GLY A 19 -1.21 0.39 4.08
CA GLY A 19 -2.34 -0.53 4.14
C GLY A 19 -2.81 -0.82 5.56
N LEU A 20 -1.86 -1.11 6.46
CA LEU A 20 -2.14 -1.32 7.87
C LEU A 20 -2.78 -0.07 8.52
N CYS A 21 -2.30 1.14 8.21
CA CYS A 21 -2.88 2.37 8.75
C CYS A 21 -4.36 2.56 8.37
N TRP A 22 -4.76 2.22 7.13
CA TRP A 22 -6.18 2.24 6.74
C TRP A 22 -7.01 1.18 7.48
N VAL A 23 -6.47 -0.03 7.67
CA VAL A 23 -7.15 -1.06 8.47
C VAL A 23 -7.31 -0.62 9.92
N LEU A 24 -6.29 -0.01 10.52
CA LEU A 24 -6.36 0.52 11.89
C LEU A 24 -7.35 1.69 12.00
N LYS A 25 -7.43 2.56 10.99
CA LYS A 25 -8.45 3.63 10.94
C LYS A 25 -9.86 3.03 11.05
N PHE A 26 -10.14 1.98 10.27
CA PHE A 26 -11.41 1.27 10.32
C PHE A 26 -11.71 0.70 11.71
N VAL A 27 -10.71 0.10 12.37
CA VAL A 27 -10.85 -0.43 13.74
C VAL A 27 -11.25 0.68 14.72
N VAL A 28 -10.66 1.89 14.60
CA VAL A 28 -11.04 3.03 15.45
C VAL A 28 -12.49 3.43 15.21
N ILE A 29 -12.91 3.56 13.95
CA ILE A 29 -14.29 3.96 13.59
C ILE A 29 -15.30 2.91 14.09
N ALA A 30 -15.01 1.63 13.88
CA ALA A 30 -15.86 0.54 14.34
C ALA A 30 -15.94 0.48 15.87
N ALA A 31 -14.83 0.74 16.58
CA ALA A 31 -14.81 0.78 18.04
C ALA A 31 -15.61 1.96 18.61
N THR A 32 -15.78 3.03 17.83
CA THR A 32 -16.63 4.18 18.18
C THR A 32 -18.05 4.09 17.64
N ASP A 33 -18.45 2.97 17.02
CA ASP A 33 -19.74 2.81 16.33
C ASP A 33 -20.03 3.94 15.32
N GLY A 34 -19.00 4.39 14.61
CA GLY A 34 -19.09 5.52 13.68
C GLY A 34 -19.16 6.90 14.34
N ALA A 35 -19.25 7.01 15.67
CA ALA A 35 -19.26 8.27 16.39
C ALA A 35 -17.84 8.85 16.54
N VAL A 36 -17.36 9.47 15.46
CA VAL A 36 -16.02 10.03 15.39
C VAL A 36 -16.07 11.49 15.86
N SER A 37 -15.72 11.74 17.13
CA SER A 37 -15.61 13.10 17.69
C SER A 37 -14.44 13.22 18.66
N GLY A 38 -13.70 14.32 18.62
CA GLY A 38 -12.60 14.59 19.56
C GLY A 38 -11.34 13.77 19.26
N LEU A 39 -10.89 12.93 20.22
CA LEU A 39 -9.66 12.16 20.06
C LEU A 39 -9.74 11.10 18.93
N PRO A 40 -10.81 10.29 18.81
CA PRO A 40 -10.99 9.38 17.67
C PRO A 40 -10.95 10.06 16.30
N GLU A 41 -11.49 11.27 16.19
CA GLU A 41 -11.46 12.07 14.96
C GLU A 41 -10.04 12.46 14.58
N THR A 42 -9.29 12.98 15.55
CA THR A 42 -7.88 13.33 15.34
C THR A 42 -7.07 12.09 14.95
N LEU A 43 -7.31 10.96 15.62
CA LEU A 43 -6.60 9.71 15.34
C LEU A 43 -6.92 9.15 13.94
N THR A 44 -8.19 9.13 13.54
CA THR A 44 -8.61 8.67 12.21
C THR A 44 -8.05 9.56 11.10
N ALA A 45 -7.97 10.88 11.31
CA ALA A 45 -7.32 11.81 10.39
C ALA A 45 -5.81 11.55 10.24
N ILE A 46 -5.10 11.36 11.35
CA ILE A 46 -3.66 11.03 11.34
C ILE A 46 -3.42 9.71 10.62
N LEU A 47 -4.21 8.67 10.91
CA LEU A 47 -4.10 7.36 10.27
C LEU A 47 -4.38 7.46 8.77
N TYR A 48 -5.38 8.23 8.36
CA TYR A 48 -5.71 8.46 6.95
C TYR A 48 -4.55 9.14 6.20
N ILE A 49 -4.03 10.26 6.69
CA ILE A 49 -2.94 10.99 6.04
C ILE A 49 -1.68 10.12 5.97
N THR A 50 -1.37 9.40 7.05
CA THR A 50 -0.23 8.48 7.11
C THR A 50 -0.40 7.36 6.09
N ALA A 51 -1.58 6.75 6.00
CA ALA A 51 -1.88 5.70 5.04
C ALA A 51 -1.68 6.17 3.59
N VAL A 52 -2.35 7.27 3.21
CA VAL A 52 -2.28 7.87 1.87
C VAL A 52 -0.82 8.18 1.51
N THR A 53 -0.08 8.80 2.42
CA THR A 53 1.32 9.17 2.20
C THR A 53 2.20 7.95 1.99
N LEU A 54 2.10 6.95 2.88
CA LEU A 54 2.91 5.74 2.81
C LEU A 54 2.59 4.88 1.58
N MET A 55 1.32 4.77 1.20
CA MET A 55 0.92 4.06 -0.02
C MET A 55 1.41 4.79 -1.28
N ALA A 56 1.25 6.12 -1.35
CA ALA A 56 1.74 6.92 -2.47
C ALA A 56 3.26 6.77 -2.64
N LEU A 57 4.02 6.92 -1.54
CA LEU A 57 5.47 6.74 -1.54
C LEU A 57 5.87 5.29 -1.87
N GLY A 58 5.15 4.31 -1.33
CA GLY A 58 5.37 2.90 -1.60
C GLY A 58 5.17 2.56 -3.08
N MET A 59 4.07 3.00 -3.67
CA MET A 59 3.74 2.73 -5.07
C MET A 59 4.65 3.49 -6.05
N ALA A 60 4.91 4.77 -5.79
CA ALA A 60 5.87 5.55 -6.57
C ALA A 60 7.27 4.93 -6.50
N GLY A 61 7.72 4.58 -5.29
CA GLY A 61 9.02 3.97 -5.06
C GLY A 61 9.17 2.59 -5.71
N LEU A 62 8.12 1.76 -5.70
CA LEU A 62 8.09 0.48 -6.43
C LEU A 62 8.25 0.71 -7.94
N GLY A 63 7.54 1.68 -8.52
CA GLY A 63 7.68 2.06 -9.92
C GLY A 63 9.10 2.49 -10.29
N VAL A 64 9.72 3.33 -9.45
CA VAL A 64 11.14 3.74 -9.62
C VAL A 64 12.08 2.54 -9.50
N ALA A 65 11.85 1.66 -8.53
CA ALA A 65 12.70 0.50 -8.27
C ALA A 65 12.67 -0.52 -9.43
N LEU A 66 11.49 -0.75 -10.02
CA LEU A 66 11.33 -1.61 -11.20
C LEU A 66 12.11 -1.10 -12.41
N LEU A 67 12.27 0.21 -12.54
CA LEU A 67 12.94 0.87 -13.66
C LEU A 67 14.33 1.41 -13.29
N SER A 68 14.94 0.92 -12.21
CA SER A 68 16.17 1.50 -11.63
C SER A 68 17.39 1.45 -12.55
N ARG A 69 17.40 0.59 -13.58
CA ARG A 69 18.49 0.47 -14.57
C ARG A 69 18.23 1.30 -15.84
N ARG A 70 17.13 2.06 -15.89
CA ARG A 70 16.74 2.88 -17.03
C ARG A 70 17.08 4.35 -16.80
N HIS A 71 16.97 5.13 -17.87
CA HIS A 71 17.18 6.59 -17.85
C HIS A 71 16.27 7.29 -16.82
N VAL A 72 16.71 8.44 -16.30
CA VAL A 72 15.99 9.17 -15.24
C VAL A 72 14.54 9.50 -15.63
N LEU A 73 14.30 9.88 -16.88
CA LEU A 73 12.94 10.16 -17.37
C LEU A 73 12.02 8.93 -17.26
N VAL A 74 12.53 7.74 -17.59
CA VAL A 74 11.78 6.49 -17.50
C VAL A 74 11.48 6.14 -16.03
N ARG A 75 12.37 6.50 -15.10
CA ARG A 75 12.14 6.33 -13.66
C ARG A 75 11.06 7.27 -13.12
N VAL A 76 11.02 8.52 -13.59
CA VAL A 76 9.95 9.47 -13.26
C VAL A 76 8.61 8.95 -13.78
N LEU A 77 8.56 8.47 -15.02
CA LEU A 77 7.36 7.81 -15.56
C LEU A 77 6.97 6.58 -14.74
N GLY A 78 7.93 5.80 -14.25
CA GLY A 78 7.67 4.71 -13.31
C GLY A 78 7.02 5.17 -12.01
N ALA A 79 7.51 6.27 -11.42
CA ALA A 79 6.92 6.83 -10.21
C ALA A 79 5.46 7.26 -10.42
N VAL A 80 5.22 8.03 -11.49
CA VAL A 80 3.88 8.48 -11.87
C VAL A 80 2.97 7.28 -12.16
N GLY A 81 3.46 6.31 -12.94
CA GLY A 81 2.74 5.08 -13.24
C GLY A 81 2.39 4.27 -11.99
N GLY A 82 3.25 4.26 -10.98
CA GLY A 82 2.97 3.66 -9.67
C GLY A 82 1.81 4.35 -8.95
N ILE A 83 1.80 5.70 -8.90
CA ILE A 83 0.69 6.46 -8.31
C ILE A 83 -0.61 6.22 -9.09
N VAL A 84 -0.56 6.25 -10.42
CA VAL A 84 -1.73 5.96 -11.26
C VAL A 84 -2.26 4.55 -11.02
N ALA A 85 -1.38 3.55 -10.98
CA ALA A 85 -1.77 2.17 -10.68
C ALA A 85 -2.44 2.05 -9.31
N TRP A 86 -1.97 2.79 -8.30
CA TRP A 86 -2.60 2.84 -6.99
C TRP A 86 -4.00 3.42 -7.03
N VAL A 87 -4.17 4.60 -7.64
CA VAL A 87 -5.49 5.25 -7.78
C VAL A 87 -6.46 4.36 -8.54
N LEU A 88 -6.01 3.73 -9.63
CA LEU A 88 -6.84 2.80 -10.40
C LEU A 88 -7.19 1.55 -9.58
N SER A 89 -6.25 1.03 -8.77
CA SER A 89 -6.55 -0.11 -7.89
C SER A 89 -7.60 0.23 -6.85
N TYR A 90 -7.55 1.43 -6.26
CA TYR A 90 -8.60 1.92 -5.36
C TYR A 90 -9.94 2.01 -6.08
N ALA A 91 -9.99 2.63 -7.26
CA ALA A 91 -11.23 2.79 -8.02
C ALA A 91 -11.86 1.43 -8.39
N VAL A 92 -11.05 0.46 -8.80
CA VAL A 92 -11.53 -0.91 -9.11
C VAL A 92 -12.04 -1.61 -7.86
N ILE A 93 -11.30 -1.54 -6.74
CA ILE A 93 -11.73 -2.15 -5.49
C ILE A 93 -13.02 -1.51 -4.98
N ALA A 94 -13.10 -0.18 -4.99
CA ALA A 94 -14.30 0.56 -4.61
C ALA A 94 -15.51 0.17 -5.47
N ALA A 95 -15.35 0.05 -6.79
CA ALA A 95 -16.43 -0.40 -7.67
C ALA A 95 -16.89 -1.82 -7.33
N VAL A 96 -15.97 -2.74 -7.07
CA VAL A 96 -16.29 -4.13 -6.67
C VAL A 96 -16.97 -4.17 -5.31
N VAL A 97 -16.45 -3.45 -4.33
CA VAL A 97 -17.01 -3.40 -2.97
C VAL A 97 -18.42 -2.81 -3.00
N ASN A 98 -18.62 -1.70 -3.71
CA ASN A 98 -19.93 -1.06 -3.84
C ASN A 98 -20.94 -1.93 -4.60
N ALA A 99 -20.50 -2.70 -5.60
CA ALA A 99 -21.38 -3.65 -6.30
C ALA A 99 -21.81 -4.85 -5.43
N LEU A 100 -21.01 -5.20 -4.41
CA LEU A 100 -21.27 -6.32 -3.49
C LEU A 100 -21.91 -5.89 -2.18
N ALA A 101 -21.80 -4.61 -1.82
CA ALA A 101 -22.39 -4.07 -0.60
C ALA A 101 -23.92 -4.11 -0.68
N THR A 102 -24.55 -4.72 0.32
CA THR A 102 -26.02 -4.70 0.47
C THR A 102 -26.42 -3.48 1.30
N ASP A 103 -27.64 -2.95 1.09
CA ASP A 103 -28.16 -1.78 1.82
C ASP A 103 -28.40 -2.03 3.32
N SER A 104 -28.18 -3.25 3.79
CA SER A 104 -28.33 -3.68 5.16
C SER A 104 -27.06 -3.34 5.98
N GLY A 105 -27.04 -2.17 6.62
CA GLY A 105 -26.03 -1.80 7.61
C GLY A 105 -26.00 -0.31 7.94
N PRO A 106 -25.22 0.11 8.96
CA PRO A 106 -24.98 1.53 9.23
C PRO A 106 -24.34 2.22 8.02
N SER A 107 -24.72 3.48 7.76
CA SER A 107 -24.19 4.24 6.60
C SER A 107 -22.67 4.36 6.62
N TRP A 108 -22.08 4.54 7.81
CA TRP A 108 -20.63 4.64 8.00
C TRP A 108 -19.88 3.38 7.56
N LEU A 109 -20.50 2.20 7.71
CA LEU A 109 -19.85 0.93 7.38
C LEU A 109 -19.60 0.83 5.88
N ARG A 110 -20.58 1.25 5.08
CA ARG A 110 -20.48 1.25 3.61
C ARG A 110 -19.39 2.19 3.11
N GLU A 111 -19.32 3.40 3.66
CA GLU A 111 -18.30 4.40 3.30
C GLU A 111 -16.88 3.93 3.64
N GLU A 112 -16.73 3.15 4.71
CA GLU A 112 -15.42 2.69 5.16
C GLU A 112 -15.00 1.32 4.58
N LEU A 113 -15.96 0.54 4.03
CA LEU A 113 -15.70 -0.79 3.47
C LEU A 113 -14.72 -0.74 2.28
N GLU A 114 -14.84 0.25 1.40
CA GLU A 114 -13.92 0.40 0.26
C GLU A 114 -12.49 0.73 0.72
N ILE A 115 -12.36 1.54 1.78
CA ILE A 115 -11.08 1.96 2.35
C ILE A 115 -10.40 0.77 3.04
N VAL A 116 -11.13 0.03 3.89
CA VAL A 116 -10.56 -1.10 4.63
C VAL A 116 -10.17 -2.24 3.70
N VAL A 117 -10.99 -2.55 2.69
CA VAL A 117 -10.67 -3.60 1.71
C VAL A 117 -9.45 -3.19 0.88
N THR A 118 -9.38 -1.94 0.41
CA THR A 118 -8.19 -1.47 -0.30
C THR A 118 -6.95 -1.51 0.59
N GLY A 119 -7.08 -1.09 1.85
CA GLY A 119 -6.03 -1.15 2.86
C GLY A 119 -5.51 -2.58 3.05
N ALA A 120 -6.40 -3.54 3.23
CA ALA A 120 -6.06 -4.94 3.40
C ALA A 120 -5.39 -5.56 2.17
N VAL A 121 -5.89 -5.25 0.97
CA VAL A 121 -5.30 -5.73 -0.30
C VAL A 121 -3.88 -5.18 -0.47
N LEU A 122 -3.70 -3.87 -0.34
CA LEU A 122 -2.39 -3.23 -0.51
C LEU A 122 -1.41 -3.61 0.60
N MET A 123 -1.90 -3.80 1.83
CA MET A 123 -1.11 -4.37 2.92
C MET A 123 -0.56 -5.74 2.53
N THR A 124 -1.45 -6.63 2.07
CA THR A 124 -1.09 -8.00 1.67
C THR A 124 -0.10 -7.99 0.52
N VAL A 125 -0.35 -7.20 -0.53
CA VAL A 125 0.56 -7.05 -1.67
C VAL A 125 1.94 -6.55 -1.20
N GLY A 126 1.99 -5.50 -0.38
CA GLY A 126 3.23 -4.96 0.16
C GLY A 126 4.03 -6.01 0.95
N LEU A 127 3.37 -6.79 1.82
CA LEU A 127 4.00 -7.87 2.57
C LEU A 127 4.54 -8.98 1.66
N LEU A 128 3.77 -9.40 0.65
CA LEU A 128 4.19 -10.42 -0.32
C LEU A 128 5.41 -9.95 -1.13
N LEU A 129 5.43 -8.68 -1.55
CA LEU A 129 6.55 -8.10 -2.29
C LEU A 129 7.81 -7.97 -1.40
N ALA A 130 7.65 -7.58 -0.13
CA ALA A 130 8.75 -7.47 0.82
C ALA A 130 9.39 -8.85 1.13
N ARG A 131 8.57 -9.90 1.24
CA ARG A 131 9.04 -11.29 1.43
C ARG A 131 9.84 -11.77 0.22
N ARG A 132 9.30 -11.63 -1.00
CA ARG A 132 9.99 -12.03 -2.25
C ARG A 132 11.32 -11.31 -2.47
N ALA A 133 11.46 -10.08 -1.98
CA ALA A 133 12.72 -9.35 -2.05
C ALA A 133 13.81 -9.93 -1.13
N SER A 134 13.43 -10.70 -0.11
CA SER A 134 14.34 -11.33 0.85
C SER A 134 14.81 -12.71 0.39
N ASP A 135 14.01 -13.42 -0.40
CA ASP A 135 14.28 -14.79 -0.85
C ASP A 135 15.20 -14.91 -2.08
N ARG A 136 15.60 -13.80 -2.72
CA ARG A 136 16.51 -13.87 -3.87
C ARG A 136 17.90 -14.35 -3.42
N PRO A 137 18.38 -15.53 -3.88
CA PRO A 137 19.68 -16.05 -3.50
C PRO A 137 20.79 -15.06 -3.86
N ARG A 138 21.77 -14.89 -2.97
CA ARG A 138 23.07 -14.28 -3.30
C ARG A 138 23.80 -15.21 -4.26
N THR A 139 23.45 -15.22 -5.55
CA THR A 139 24.28 -15.87 -6.57
C THR A 139 25.52 -15.02 -6.76
N GLY A 140 26.55 -15.31 -5.98
CA GLY A 140 27.85 -14.68 -6.04
C GLY A 140 28.88 -15.62 -5.41
N VAL A 141 29.75 -16.14 -6.28
CA VAL A 141 30.86 -17.06 -6.02
C VAL A 141 30.49 -18.55 -6.01
N ALA A 142 30.45 -19.15 -7.22
CA ALA A 142 30.94 -20.51 -7.35
C ALA A 142 32.47 -20.46 -7.12
N PRO A 143 33.05 -21.31 -6.25
CA PRO A 143 34.50 -21.47 -6.22
C PRO A 143 34.93 -22.04 -7.57
N MET A 144 35.77 -21.29 -8.30
CA MET A 144 36.54 -21.90 -9.39
C MET A 144 37.48 -22.92 -8.75
N GLN A 145 37.11 -24.19 -8.84
CA GLN A 145 38.03 -25.31 -8.68
C GLN A 145 38.36 -25.82 -10.08
N GLY A 146 39.65 -25.89 -10.39
CA GLY A 146 40.20 -26.48 -11.62
C GLY A 146 41.18 -25.56 -12.30
#